data_AF-A0A6B0X1Q2-F1
#
_entry.id   AF-A0A6B0X1Q2-F1
#
_cell.length_a   1.000
_cell.length_b   1.000
_cell.length_c   1.000
_cell.angle_alpha   90.00
_cell.angle_beta   90.00
_cell.angle_gamma   90.00
#
_symmetry.space_group_name_H-M   'P 1'
#
loop_
_entity.id
_entity.type
_entity.pdbx_description
1 polymer ?
#
loop_
_entity_poly.entity_id
_entity_poly.type
_entity_poly.pdbx_seq_one_letter_code
_entity_poly.pdbx_strand_id
1 'polypeptide(L)' 'MVLAKRRNRAKFRDQVLRPLLEVALLEMTIPDKPRSSKQKYRLTTKGRDFLVELDEE' A
#
# COMPACT_ATOMS: atom_id res chain seq x y z
N MET A 1 12.61 -0.64 -10.99
CA MET A 1 12.14 0.47 -10.13
C MET A 1 12.40 0.10 -8.66
N VAL A 2 13.20 0.86 -7.90
CA VAL A 2 13.44 0.55 -6.48
C VAL A 2 12.39 1.28 -5.62
N LEU A 3 11.56 0.50 -4.91
CA LEU A 3 10.49 1.01 -4.03
C LEU A 3 10.98 1.23 -2.59
N ALA A 4 11.88 0.38 -2.10
CA ALA A 4 12.50 0.51 -0.78
C ALA A 4 13.53 1.67 -0.73
N LYS A 5 13.75 2.25 0.46
CA LYS A 5 14.75 3.32 0.74
C LYS A 5 14.55 4.67 0.02
N ARG A 6 13.36 4.97 -0.53
CA ARG A 6 13.05 6.31 -1.06
C ARG A 6 12.93 7.34 0.06
N ARG A 7 13.54 8.52 -0.12
CA ARG A 7 13.48 9.63 0.85
C ARG A 7 12.23 10.52 0.70
N ASN A 8 11.65 10.60 -0.50
CA ASN A 8 10.49 11.46 -0.76
C ASN A 8 9.18 10.72 -0.44
N ARG A 9 8.66 10.95 0.77
CA ARG A 9 7.45 10.30 1.29
C ARG A 9 6.18 10.68 0.51
N ALA A 10 6.08 11.92 0.05
CA ALA A 10 4.91 12.39 -0.71
C ALA A 10 4.81 11.69 -2.06
N LYS A 11 5.91 11.68 -2.84
CA LYS A 11 5.95 10.96 -4.13
C LYS A 11 5.70 9.47 -3.97
N PHE A 12 6.26 8.84 -2.94
CA PHE A 12 6.01 7.42 -2.67
C PHE A 12 4.53 7.15 -2.37
N ARG A 13 3.91 7.96 -1.52
CA ARG A 13 2.49 7.81 -1.22
C ARG A 13 1.62 7.99 -2.46
N ASP A 14 1.89 9.03 -3.24
CA ASP A 14 1.00 9.37 -4.36
C ASP A 14 1.19 8.45 -5.57
N GLN A 15 2.41 7.94 -5.82
CA GLN A 15 2.69 7.07 -6.97
C GLN A 15 2.56 5.57 -6.67
N VAL A 16 2.65 5.16 -5.40
CA VAL A 16 2.68 3.73 -5.04
C VAL A 16 1.50 3.39 -4.14
N LEU A 17 1.35 4.09 -3.02
CA LEU A 17 0.31 3.72 -2.04
C LEU A 17 -1.09 4.07 -2.51
N ARG A 18 -1.30 5.26 -3.10
CA ARG A 18 -2.63 5.69 -3.57
C ARG A 18 -3.25 4.73 -4.58
N PRO A 19 -2.56 4.33 -5.68
CA PRO A 19 -3.14 3.37 -6.63
C PRO A 19 -3.53 2.05 -5.95
N LEU A 20 -2.66 1.51 -5.08
CA LEU A 20 -2.92 0.25 -4.38
C LEU A 20 -4.09 0.33 -3.39
N LEU A 21 -4.32 1.50 -2.78
CA LEU A 21 -5.48 1.76 -1.94
C LEU A 21 -6.76 1.90 -2.79
N GLU A 22 -6.68 2.60 -3.93
CA GLU A 22 -7.81 2.81 -4.85
C GLU A 22 -8.33 1.49 -5.44
N VAL A 23 -7.44 0.55 -5.77
CA VAL A 23 -7.83 -0.79 -6.23
C VAL A 23 -8.14 -1.77 -5.10
N ALA A 24 -8.14 -1.29 -3.85
CA ALA A 24 -8.44 -2.05 -2.64
C ALA A 24 -7.53 -3.28 -2.41
N LEU A 25 -6.27 -3.24 -2.86
CA LEU A 25 -5.26 -4.27 -2.53
C LEU A 25 -4.63 -4.00 -1.16
N LEU A 26 -4.52 -2.72 -0.80
CA LEU A 26 -4.08 -2.28 0.52
C LEU A 26 -5.20 -1.51 1.22
N GLU A 27 -5.12 -1.48 2.55
CA GLU A 27 -5.96 -0.63 3.39
C GLU A 27 -5.14 -0.01 4.53
N MET A 28 -5.68 1.08 5.09
CA MET A 28 -5.10 1.83 6.20
C MET A 28 -5.42 1.19 7.54
N THR A 29 -4.45 1.06 8.45
CA THR A 29 -4.72 0.50 9.78
C THR A 29 -5.38 1.51 10.74
N ILE A 30 -5.20 2.81 10.51
CA ILE A 30 -5.83 3.90 11.28
C ILE A 30 -6.51 4.88 10.29
N PRO A 31 -7.67 4.51 9.73
CA PRO A 31 -8.34 5.34 8.72
C PRO A 31 -8.73 6.72 9.24
N ASP A 32 -9.07 6.85 10.53
CA ASP A 32 -9.47 8.12 11.15
C ASP A 32 -8.33 9.16 11.24
N LYS A 33 -7.07 8.70 11.18
CA LYS A 33 -5.88 9.55 11.30
C LYS A 33 -4.88 9.25 10.18
N PRO A 34 -5.19 9.58 8.91
CA PRO A 34 -4.39 9.20 7.74
C PRO A 34 -2.99 9.83 7.72
N ARG A 35 -2.79 10.93 8.47
CA ARG A 35 -1.49 11.61 8.63
C ARG A 35 -0.71 11.15 9.88
N SER A 36 -1.19 10.16 10.61
CA SER A 36 -0.54 9.65 11.81
C SER A 36 0.88 9.14 11.51
N SER A 37 1.83 9.44 12.38
CA SER A 37 3.19 8.86 12.31
C SER A 37 3.19 7.35 12.52
N LYS A 38 2.15 6.83 13.21
CA LYS A 38 1.92 5.40 13.46
C LYS A 38 1.09 4.75 12.34
N GLN A 39 0.75 5.48 11.28
CA GLN A 39 0.00 4.95 10.15
C GLN A 39 0.77 3.79 9.49
N LYS A 40 0.11 2.64 9.36
CA LYS A 40 0.59 1.48 8.62
C LYS A 40 -0.43 1.08 7.57
N TYR A 41 -0.01 0.18 6.68
CA TYR A 41 -0.85 -0.40 5.64
C TYR A 41 -0.85 -1.91 5.81
N ARG A 42 -1.97 -2.55 5.51
CA ARG A 42 -2.09 -4.02 5.48
C ARG A 42 -2.72 -4.45 4.16
N LEU A 43 -2.41 -5.68 3.76
CA LEU A 43 -3.06 -6.33 2.62
C LEU A 43 -4.50 -6.66 2.98
N THR A 44 -5.40 -6.38 2.04
CA THR A 44 -6.79 -6.85 2.07
C THR A 44 -6.86 -8.32 1.63
N THR A 45 -8.04 -8.93 1.67
CA THR A 45 -8.27 -10.26 1.07
C THR A 45 -7.90 -10.25 -0.41
N LYS A 46 -8.44 -9.30 -1.18
CA LYS A 46 -8.10 -9.09 -2.59
C LYS A 46 -6.59 -8.91 -2.81
N GLY A 47 -5.92 -8.17 -1.92
CA GLY A 47 -4.47 -7.99 -1.96
C GLY A 47 -3.68 -9.28 -1.76
N ARG A 48 -4.18 -10.21 -0.93
CA ARG A 48 -3.57 -11.52 -0.72
C ARG A 48 -3.81 -12.45 -1.90
N ASP A 49 -5.05 -12.48 -2.40
CA ASP A 49 -5.42 -13.31 -3.55
C ASP A 49 -4.58 -12.95 -4.77
N PHE A 50 -4.40 -11.65 -5.03
CA PHE A 50 -3.54 -11.14 -6.09
C PHE A 50 -2.07 -11.56 -5.94
N LEU A 51 -1.56 -11.68 -4.71
CA LEU A 51 -0.19 -12.19 -4.50
C LEU A 51 -0.08 -13.68 -4.79
N VAL A 52 -1.12 -14.46 -4.45
CA VAL A 52 -1.16 -15.89 -4.78
C VAL A 52 -1.17 -16.07 -6.30
N GLU A 53 -2.01 -15.31 -7.02
CA GLU A 53 -2.04 -15.34 -8.48
C GLU A 53 -0.69 -14.98 -9.11
N LEU A 54 0.01 -13.97 -8.57
CA LEU A 54 1.33 -13.56 -9.06
C LEU A 54 2.44 -14.58 -8.77
N ASP A 55 2.35 -15.33 -7.68
CA ASP A 55 3.35 -16.35 -7.33
C ASP A 55 3.19 -17.63 -8.18
N GLU A 56 2.04 -17.83 -8.83
CA GLU A 56 1.76 -18.98 -9.71
C GLU A 56 2.10 -18.71 -11.20
N GLU A 57 2.52 -17.49 -11.56
CA GLU A 57 2.89 -17.08 -12.92
C GLU A 57 4.41 -16.96 -13.11
#